data_AF-A0A7V8F3B3-F1
#
_entry.id   AF-A0A7V8F3B3-F1
#
_cell.length_a   1.000
_cell.length_b   1.000
_cell.length_c   1.000
_cell.angle_alpha   90.00
_cell.angle_beta   90.00
_cell.angle_gamma   90.00
#
_symmetry.space_group_name_H-M   'P 1'
#
loop_
_entity.id
_entity.type
_entity.pdbx_description
1 polymer ?
#
loop_
_entity_poly.entity_id
_entity_poly.type
_entity_poly.pdbx_seq_one_letter_code
_entity_poly.pdbx_strand_id
1 'polypeptide(L)'
;MTPIKPGTLRQRPWGLLVTGDLVPTDEVLDEVQSIFELNPSIPGLELRADDGRACTLVREYASGHTAEVDDALEVIFAEQAEVAEIVVMGQEARPVHVATREAPFWHRDGKAIADISEKMEAGEISPTEAIDMLKSLFESDR
;
A
#
# COMPACT_ATOMS: atom_id res chain seq x y z
N MET A 1 -8.62 17.47 -28.55
CA MET A 1 -8.51 17.17 -27.11
C MET A 1 -9.72 16.32 -26.74
N THR A 2 -9.52 15.02 -26.58
CA THR A 2 -10.55 14.11 -26.08
C THR A 2 -10.73 14.43 -24.59
N PRO A 3 -11.95 14.74 -24.11
CA PRO A 3 -12.16 14.95 -22.69
C PRO A 3 -11.84 13.66 -21.97
N ILE A 4 -10.84 13.70 -21.08
CA ILE A 4 -10.65 12.67 -20.06
C ILE A 4 -11.97 12.67 -19.29
N LYS A 5 -12.80 11.63 -19.47
CA LYS A 5 -13.81 11.33 -18.45
C LYS A 5 -13.00 11.07 -17.19
N PRO A 6 -13.15 11.86 -16.11
CA PRO A 6 -12.61 11.47 -14.83
C PRO A 6 -13.09 10.04 -14.62
N GLY A 7 -12.12 9.12 -14.50
CA GLY A 7 -12.42 7.72 -14.25
C GLY A 7 -13.43 7.69 -13.12
N THR A 8 -14.47 6.88 -13.28
CA THR A 8 -15.26 6.35 -12.18
C THR A 8 -14.32 6.18 -11.00
N LEU A 9 -14.42 7.03 -9.98
CA LEU A 9 -13.48 7.02 -8.86
C LEU A 9 -13.41 5.57 -8.41
N ARG A 10 -12.24 4.93 -8.58
CA ARG A 10 -12.04 3.60 -8.04
C ARG A 10 -12.50 3.68 -6.59
N GLN A 11 -13.31 2.73 -6.15
CA GLN A 11 -13.62 2.62 -4.73
C GLN A 11 -12.32 2.74 -3.93
N ARG A 12 -12.39 3.40 -2.77
CA ARG A 12 -11.25 3.53 -1.86
C ARG A 12 -10.59 2.15 -1.73
N PRO A 13 -9.28 2.00 -1.96
CA PRO A 13 -8.61 0.71 -1.87
C PRO A 13 -8.44 0.22 -0.42
N TRP A 14 -9.04 0.94 0.53
CA TRP A 14 -9.00 0.68 1.95
C TRP A 14 -10.36 0.93 2.60
N GLY A 15 -10.62 0.22 3.70
CA GLY A 15 -11.72 0.46 4.63
C GLY A 15 -11.24 1.05 5.96
N LEU A 16 -12.16 1.24 6.90
CA LEU A 16 -11.82 1.63 8.26
C LEU A 16 -11.79 0.41 9.18
N LEU A 17 -10.65 0.19 9.83
CA LEU A 17 -10.57 -0.68 11.00
C LEU A 17 -10.83 0.17 12.24
N VAL A 18 -11.86 -0.20 12.99
CA VAL A 18 -12.25 0.46 14.25
C VAL A 18 -11.99 -0.49 15.41
N THR A 19 -11.16 -0.07 16.36
CA THR A 19 -10.84 -0.86 17.55
C THR A 19 -11.11 -0.06 18.82
N GLY A 20 -11.90 -0.60 19.74
CA GLY A 20 -12.22 0.05 21.01
C GLY A 20 -13.65 -0.23 21.48
N ASP A 21 -14.09 0.51 22.48
CA ASP A 21 -15.42 0.38 23.11
C ASP A 21 -16.36 1.57 22.79
N LEU A 22 -15.85 2.61 22.14
CA LEU A 22 -16.65 3.64 21.48
C LEU A 22 -17.07 3.16 20.08
N VAL A 23 -18.36 3.28 19.76
CA VAL A 23 -18.91 2.94 18.44
C VAL A 23 -19.27 4.26 17.74
N PRO A 24 -18.50 4.68 16.71
CA PRO A 24 -18.82 5.87 15.92
C PRO A 24 -20.10 5.68 15.09
N THR A 25 -20.78 6.78 14.76
CA THR A 25 -21.88 6.78 13.79
C THR A 25 -21.34 6.76 12.37
N ASP A 26 -22.17 6.38 11.40
CA ASP A 26 -21.80 6.38 9.97
C ASP A 26 -21.31 7.76 9.50
N GLU A 27 -21.96 8.84 9.93
CA GLU A 27 -21.55 10.22 9.61
C GLU A 27 -20.14 10.54 10.15
N VAL A 28 -19.79 10.08 11.35
CA VAL A 28 -18.43 10.24 11.89
C VAL A 28 -17.43 9.40 11.10
N LEU A 29 -17.79 8.19 10.69
CA LEU A 29 -16.93 7.33 9.87
C LEU A 29 -16.69 7.94 8.48
N ASP A 30 -17.68 8.61 7.88
CA ASP A 30 -17.53 9.29 6.59
C ASP A 30 -16.59 10.51 6.68
N GLU A 31 -16.69 11.29 7.76
CA GLU A 31 -15.77 12.42 8.00
C GLU A 31 -14.35 11.91 8.29
N VAL A 32 -14.19 10.81 9.03
CA VAL A 32 -12.88 10.18 9.26
C VAL A 32 -12.25 9.72 7.94
N GLN A 33 -13.03 9.14 7.03
CA GLN A 33 -12.54 8.78 5.70
C GLN A 33 -12.08 10.03 4.92
N SER A 34 -12.88 11.10 4.97
CA SER A 34 -12.54 12.38 4.34
C SER A 34 -11.24 12.98 4.89
N ILE A 35 -11.00 12.88 6.21
CA ILE A 35 -9.73 13.31 6.83
C ILE A 35 -8.54 12.53 6.24
N PHE A 36 -8.65 11.21 6.09
CA PHE A 36 -7.57 10.40 5.52
C PHE A 36 -7.33 10.67 4.03
N GLU A 37 -8.37 11.06 3.27
CA GLU A 37 -8.22 11.49 1.88
C GLU A 37 -7.56 12.86 1.76
N LEU A 38 -7.94 13.80 2.62
CA LEU A 38 -7.38 15.15 2.64
C LEU A 38 -5.93 15.16 3.11
N ASN A 39 -5.56 14.29 4.05
CA ASN A 39 -4.19 14.18 4.53
C ASN A 39 -3.72 12.72 4.63
N PRO A 40 -3.14 12.17 3.55
CA PRO A 40 -2.64 10.81 3.51
C PRO A 40 -1.51 10.51 4.51
N SER A 41 -0.89 11.53 5.12
CA SER A 41 0.18 11.34 6.11
C SER A 41 -0.35 10.97 7.50
N ILE A 42 -1.66 11.14 7.77
CA ILE A 42 -2.26 10.78 9.06
C ILE A 42 -2.37 9.25 9.14
N PRO A 43 -1.69 8.57 10.08
CA PRO A 43 -1.69 7.11 10.17
C PRO A 43 -2.98 6.56 10.81
N GLY A 44 -3.65 7.37 11.64
CA GLY A 44 -4.86 6.98 12.36
C GLY A 44 -5.42 8.13 13.19
N LEU A 45 -6.63 7.94 13.71
CA LEU A 45 -7.30 8.85 14.63
C LEU A 45 -7.73 8.10 15.88
N GLU A 46 -7.79 8.80 17.01
CA GLU A 46 -8.39 8.28 18.24
C GLU A 46 -9.53 9.19 18.65
N LEU A 47 -10.72 8.61 18.85
CA LEU A 47 -11.89 9.31 19.37
C LEU A 47 -12.06 8.92 20.83
N ARG A 48 -12.30 9.91 21.69
CA ARG A 48 -12.51 9.72 23.13
C ARG A 48 -13.82 10.38 23.53
N ALA A 49 -14.66 9.66 24.25
CA ALA A 49 -15.87 10.17 24.85
C ALA A 49 -15.60 10.70 26.26
N ASP A 50 -16.44 11.63 26.73
CA ASP A 50 -16.33 12.21 28.06
C ASP A 50 -16.53 11.17 29.18
N ASP A 51 -17.20 10.06 28.89
CA ASP A 51 -17.41 8.92 29.80
C ASP A 51 -16.21 7.95 29.86
N GLY A 52 -15.13 8.25 29.15
CA GLY A 52 -13.89 7.49 29.16
C GLY A 52 -13.80 6.40 28.10
N ARG A 53 -14.87 6.12 27.33
CA ARG A 53 -14.79 5.21 26.17
C ARG A 53 -13.94 5.80 25.07
N ALA A 54 -13.29 4.94 24.29
CA ALA A 54 -12.46 5.36 23.17
C ALA A 54 -12.48 4.35 22.02
N CYS A 55 -12.14 4.82 20.82
CA CYS A 55 -11.81 3.96 19.70
C CYS A 55 -10.70 4.55 18.86
N THR A 56 -9.85 3.68 18.33
CA THR A 56 -8.84 3.98 17.34
C THR A 56 -9.37 3.61 15.96
N LEU A 57 -9.18 4.49 14.98
CA LEU A 57 -9.53 4.28 13.59
C LEU A 57 -8.26 4.36 12.73
N VAL A 58 -8.04 3.32 11.93
CA VAL A 58 -6.94 3.26 10.97
C VAL A 58 -7.45 2.80 9.60
N ARG A 59 -6.69 3.10 8.54
CA ARG A 59 -6.94 2.54 7.21
C ARG A 59 -6.57 1.07 7.22
N GLU A 60 -7.49 0.23 6.75
CA GLU A 60 -7.28 -1.19 6.55
C GLU A 60 -7.29 -1.48 5.06
N TYR A 61 -6.20 -2.10 4.57
CA TYR A 61 -6.07 -2.50 3.18
C TYR A 61 -6.32 -4.00 3.07
N ALA A 62 -6.90 -4.43 1.95
CA ALA A 62 -7.06 -5.84 1.67
C ALA A 62 -5.69 -6.55 1.61
N SER A 63 -5.69 -7.84 1.94
CA SER A 63 -4.52 -8.70 1.73
C SER A 63 -4.12 -8.67 0.25
N GLY A 64 -2.85 -8.43 -0.04
CA GLY A 64 -2.35 -8.36 -1.43
C GLY A 64 -2.40 -6.97 -2.07
N HIS A 65 -2.83 -5.92 -1.37
CA HIS A 65 -2.82 -4.54 -1.89
C HIS A 65 -1.46 -4.07 -2.43
N THR A 66 -0.35 -4.63 -1.93
CA THR A 66 1.00 -4.35 -2.43
C THR A 66 1.21 -4.84 -3.86
N ALA A 67 0.63 -5.99 -4.24
CA ALA A 67 0.69 -6.50 -5.61
C ALA A 67 -0.10 -5.59 -6.57
N GLU A 68 -1.22 -5.03 -6.11
CA GLU A 68 -1.98 -4.05 -6.91
C GLU A 68 -1.18 -2.76 -7.21
N VAL A 69 -0.18 -2.42 -6.37
CA VAL A 69 0.73 -1.31 -6.66
C VAL A 69 1.68 -1.67 -7.80
N ASP A 70 2.25 -2.87 -7.78
CA ASP A 70 3.15 -3.36 -8.84
C ASP A 70 2.40 -3.45 -10.19
N ASP A 71 1.18 -3.99 -10.19
CA ASP A 71 0.30 -4.01 -11.36
C ASP A 71 0.02 -2.59 -11.90
N ALA A 72 -0.18 -1.61 -11.00
CA ALA A 72 -0.39 -0.23 -11.40
C ALA A 72 0.87 0.41 -12.00
N LEU A 73 2.06 0.08 -11.49
CA LEU A 73 3.34 0.53 -12.06
C LEU A 73 3.55 -0.04 -13.47
N GLU A 74 3.25 -1.32 -13.68
CA GLU A 74 3.29 -1.96 -15.00
C GLU A 74 2.38 -1.24 -16.01
N VAL A 75 1.14 -0.94 -15.61
CA VAL A 75 0.18 -0.21 -16.46
C VAL A 75 0.72 1.16 -16.84
N ILE A 76 1.33 1.91 -15.92
CA ILE A 76 1.92 3.23 -16.23
C ILE A 76 2.99 3.09 -17.32
N PHE A 77 3.90 2.12 -17.19
CA PHE A 77 4.95 1.90 -18.18
C PHE A 77 4.44 1.43 -19.55
N ALA A 78 3.36 0.65 -19.56
CA ALA A 78 2.71 0.13 -20.76
C ALA A 78 1.93 1.22 -21.51
N GLU A 79 1.21 2.09 -20.79
CA GLU A 79 0.36 3.13 -21.37
C GLU A 79 1.16 4.37 -21.81
N GLN A 80 2.30 4.66 -21.17
CA GLN A 80 3.14 5.81 -21.51
C GLN A 80 4.60 5.40 -21.76
N ALA A 81 4.90 5.13 -23.03
CA ALA A 81 6.22 4.66 -23.49
C ALA A 81 7.37 5.64 -23.16
N GLU A 82 7.08 6.94 -23.01
CA GLU A 82 8.08 7.96 -22.68
C GLU A 82 8.52 7.93 -21.21
N VAL A 83 7.75 7.31 -20.32
CA VAL A 83 8.14 7.17 -18.91
C VAL A 83 9.23 6.11 -18.82
N ALA A 84 10.47 6.50 -18.53
CA ALA A 84 11.59 5.57 -18.41
C ALA A 84 11.70 4.95 -17.02
N GLU A 85 11.41 5.74 -15.98
CA GLU A 85 11.55 5.38 -14.58
C GLU A 85 10.47 6.05 -13.73
N ILE A 86 10.14 5.43 -12.60
CA ILE A 86 9.25 5.99 -11.58
C ILE A 86 10.02 6.02 -10.26
N VAL A 87 10.30 7.22 -9.76
CA VAL A 87 10.96 7.39 -8.45
C VAL A 87 9.90 7.31 -7.35
N VAL A 88 9.98 6.26 -6.54
CA VAL A 88 9.13 6.07 -5.36
C VAL A 88 9.69 6.90 -4.22
N MET A 89 8.86 7.78 -3.69
CA MET A 89 9.22 8.73 -2.64
C MET A 89 8.76 8.21 -1.28
N GLY A 90 9.64 8.31 -0.28
CA GLY A 90 9.32 8.05 1.12
C GLY A 90 8.86 9.32 1.86
N GLN A 91 8.91 9.26 3.18
CA GLN A 91 8.65 10.42 4.04
C GLN A 91 9.60 11.58 3.70
N GLU A 92 9.14 12.82 3.91
CA GLU A 92 9.89 14.05 3.60
C GLU A 92 10.33 14.19 2.13
N ALA A 93 9.64 13.53 1.20
CA ALA A 93 9.96 13.56 -0.23
C ALA A 93 11.42 13.17 -0.52
N ARG A 94 11.93 12.17 0.20
CA ARG A 94 13.23 11.53 -0.12
C ARG A 94 12.99 10.33 -1.05
N PRO A 95 13.74 10.18 -2.15
CA PRO A 95 13.69 8.96 -2.96
C PRO A 95 14.06 7.73 -2.12
N VAL A 96 13.25 6.68 -2.19
CA VAL A 96 13.52 5.40 -1.50
C VAL A 96 13.71 4.24 -2.47
N HIS A 97 13.15 4.35 -3.67
CA HIS A 97 13.27 3.33 -4.71
C HIS A 97 13.04 3.93 -6.09
N VAL A 98 13.50 3.25 -7.14
CA VAL A 98 13.25 3.59 -8.55
C VAL A 98 12.75 2.34 -9.24
N ALA A 99 11.49 2.37 -9.67
CA ALA A 99 10.88 1.32 -10.49
C ALA A 99 11.22 1.57 -11.97
N THR A 100 11.42 0.49 -12.72
CA THR A 100 11.65 0.52 -14.18
C THR A 100 10.75 -0.49 -14.89
N ARG A 101 10.75 -0.50 -16.23
CA ARG A 101 10.00 -1.50 -17.01
C ARG A 101 10.40 -2.94 -16.70
N GLU A 102 11.68 -3.17 -16.45
CA GLU A 102 12.25 -4.49 -16.17
C GLU A 102 12.11 -4.90 -14.70
N ALA A 103 11.73 -3.95 -13.84
CA ALA A 103 11.54 -4.14 -12.41
C ALA A 103 10.46 -3.15 -11.90
N PRO A 104 9.17 -3.37 -12.23
CA PRO A 104 8.08 -2.44 -11.94
C PRO A 104 7.57 -2.60 -10.49
N PHE A 105 8.49 -2.62 -9.52
CA PHE A 105 8.15 -2.90 -8.12
C PHE A 105 8.05 -1.60 -7.30
N TRP A 106 7.13 -1.56 -6.33
CA TRP A 106 7.01 -0.41 -5.44
C TRP A 106 8.11 -0.38 -4.36
N HIS A 107 8.58 -1.56 -3.94
CA HIS A 107 9.61 -1.73 -2.92
C HIS A 107 10.96 -2.09 -3.55
N ARG A 108 12.05 -1.62 -2.96
CA ARG A 108 13.42 -1.88 -3.46
C ARG A 108 13.76 -3.37 -3.56
N ASP A 109 13.24 -4.16 -2.62
CA ASP A 109 13.43 -5.61 -2.56
C ASP A 109 12.31 -6.36 -3.29
N GLY A 110 11.39 -5.65 -3.97
CA GLY A 110 10.22 -6.25 -4.62
C GLY A 110 10.58 -7.31 -5.65
N LYS A 111 11.66 -7.09 -6.43
CA LYS A 111 12.19 -8.11 -7.33
C LYS A 111 12.66 -9.37 -6.59
N ALA A 112 13.42 -9.20 -5.51
CA ALA A 112 13.90 -10.34 -4.73
C ALA A 112 12.74 -11.10 -4.07
N ILE A 113 11.71 -10.40 -3.62
CA ILE A 113 10.49 -10.98 -3.06
C ILE A 113 9.72 -11.78 -4.13
N ALA A 114 9.57 -11.22 -5.34
CA ALA A 114 8.93 -11.89 -6.46
C ALA A 114 9.71 -13.16 -6.86
N ASP A 115 11.04 -13.06 -7.00
CA ASP A 115 11.91 -14.20 -7.32
C ASP A 115 11.81 -15.33 -6.28
N ILE A 116 11.70 -15.00 -4.98
CA ILE A 116 11.51 -15.99 -3.91
C ILE A 116 10.13 -16.65 -4.03
N SER A 117 9.10 -15.86 -4.33
CA SER A 117 7.72 -16.35 -4.47
C SER A 117 7.60 -17.30 -5.67
N GLU A 118 8.18 -16.94 -6.82
CA GLU A 118 8.21 -17.81 -8.01
C GLU A 118 8.93 -19.13 -7.74
N LYS A 119 10.08 -19.11 -7.05
CA LYS A 119 10.80 -20.33 -6.66
C LYS A 119 9.98 -21.23 -5.74
N MET A 120 9.24 -20.63 -4.81
CA MET A 120 8.37 -21.37 -3.90
C MET A 120 7.20 -22.01 -4.67
N GLU A 121 6.56 -21.26 -5.58
CA GLU A 121 5.46 -21.75 -6.42
C GLU A 121 5.92 -22.85 -7.39
N ALA A 122 7.12 -22.72 -7.95
CA ALA A 122 7.75 -23.73 -8.79
C ALA A 122 8.20 -24.98 -8.00
N GLY A 123 8.15 -24.94 -6.66
CA GLY A 123 8.59 -26.02 -5.78
C GLY A 123 10.12 -26.18 -5.72
N GLU A 124 10.87 -25.18 -6.16
CA GLU A 124 12.34 -25.14 -6.10
C GLU A 124 12.85 -24.91 -4.67
N ILE A 125 12.05 -24.23 -3.85
CA ILE A 125 12.29 -24.02 -2.42
C ILE A 125 11.03 -24.36 -1.61
N SER A 126 11.22 -24.83 -0.39
CA SER A 126 10.13 -25.06 0.56
C SER A 126 9.58 -23.74 1.15
N PRO A 127 8.34 -23.74 1.68
CA PRO A 127 7.80 -22.56 2.37
C PRO A 127 8.67 -22.06 3.53
N THR A 128 9.33 -22.97 4.25
CA THR A 128 10.26 -22.60 5.34
C THR A 128 11.49 -21.88 4.80
N GLU A 129 12.08 -22.37 3.72
CA GLU A 129 13.22 -21.72 3.05
C GLU A 129 12.83 -20.35 2.49
N ALA A 130 11.63 -20.24 1.90
CA ALA A 130 11.11 -18.96 1.42
C ALA A 130 10.97 -17.94 2.57
N ILE A 131 10.43 -18.36 3.73
CA ILE A 131 10.33 -17.51 4.92
C ILE A 131 11.70 -17.02 5.39
N ASP A 132 12.70 -17.90 5.44
CA ASP A 132 14.03 -17.53 5.91
C ASP A 132 14.76 -16.60 4.92
N MET A 133 14.59 -16.82 3.61
CA MET A 133 15.07 -15.91 2.58
C MET A 133 14.41 -14.53 2.67
N LEU A 134 13.08 -14.46 2.87
CA LEU A 134 12.36 -13.21 3.04
C LEU A 134 12.85 -12.44 4.28
N LYS A 135 13.04 -13.11 5.42
CA LYS A 135 13.58 -12.48 6.64
C LYS A 135 14.95 -11.85 6.40
N SER A 136 15.83 -12.54 5.68
CA SER A 136 17.18 -12.03 5.38
C SER A 136 17.17 -10.73 4.58
N LEU A 137 16.14 -10.49 3.76
CA LEU A 137 15.98 -9.23 3.01
C LEU A 137 15.70 -8.05 3.97
N PHE A 138 14.86 -8.28 4.99
CA PHE A 138 14.47 -7.23 5.94
C PHE A 138 15.49 -7.00 7.06
N GLU A 139 16.33 -7.99 7.40
CA GLU A 139 17.40 -7.83 8.40
C GLU A 139 18.57 -6.97 7.91
N SER A 140 18.75 -6.86 6.59
CA SER A 140 19.80 -6.02 5.98
C SER A 140 19.49 -4.53 6.01
N ASP A 141 18.32 -4.13 6.55
CA ASP A 141 17.82 -2.75 6.60
C ASP A 141 17.91 -2.08 7.99
N ARG A 142 18.59 -2.73 8.96
CA ARG A 142 18.83 -2.21 10.31
C ARG A 142 20.18 -1.54 10.51
#